data_AF-A0A1F5NJP6-F1
#
_entry.id   AF-A0A1F5NJP6-F1
#
_cell.length_a   1.000
_cell.length_b   1.000
_cell.length_c   1.000
_cell.angle_alpha   90.00
_cell.angle_beta   90.00
_cell.angle_gamma   90.00
#
_symmetry.space_group_name_H-M   'P 1'
#
loop_
_entity.id
_entity.type
_entity.pdbx_description
1 polymer ?
#
loop_
_entity_poly.entity_id
_entity_poly.type
_entity_poly.pdbx_seq_one_letter_code
_entity_poly.pdbx_strand_id
1 'polypeptide(L)'
;MGQIGNDRKIETKSFFKGKLRSVGPIGADGLKRYTVGIFLPRQYEFTADTRGETIVIVDGTCTINGQVLKAGEKIFISGGEKVVIEATETCAYFCWFGQR
;
A
#
# COMPACT_ATOMS: atom_id res chain seq x y z
N MET A 1 32.58 -12.58 -0.97
CA MET A 1 31.70 -11.76 -1.84
C MET A 1 30.53 -12.62 -2.25
N GLY A 2 29.37 -12.46 -1.61
CA GLY A 2 28.19 -13.27 -1.91
C GLY A 2 27.28 -12.50 -2.86
N GLN A 3 27.35 -12.78 -4.14
CA GLN A 3 26.30 -12.34 -5.08
C GLN A 3 25.15 -13.33 -4.92
N ILE A 4 24.13 -12.97 -4.14
CA ILE A 4 22.96 -13.82 -3.90
C ILE A 4 21.79 -13.27 -4.71
N GLY A 5 21.57 -13.90 -5.87
CA GLY A 5 20.24 -14.10 -6.44
C GLY A 5 19.60 -12.95 -7.23
N ASN A 6 19.48 -13.15 -8.53
CA ASN A 6 18.44 -12.63 -9.46
C ASN A 6 17.75 -11.34 -8.99
N ASP A 7 18.27 -10.18 -9.40
CA ASP A 7 17.77 -8.86 -9.04
C ASP A 7 16.25 -8.80 -9.22
N ARG A 8 15.50 -8.87 -8.11
CA ARG A 8 14.04 -8.73 -8.16
C ARG A 8 13.74 -7.32 -8.63
N LYS A 9 12.96 -7.19 -9.70
CA LYS A 9 12.52 -5.89 -10.19
C LYS A 9 11.75 -5.17 -9.08
N ILE A 10 12.27 -4.02 -8.67
CA ILE A 10 11.59 -3.12 -7.75
C ILE A 10 10.83 -2.09 -8.58
N GLU A 11 9.56 -1.87 -8.26
CA GLU A 11 8.78 -0.79 -8.84
C GLU A 11 8.56 0.32 -7.82
N THR A 12 8.85 1.55 -8.25
CA THR A 12 8.49 2.77 -7.52
C THR A 12 7.34 3.45 -8.25
N LYS A 13 6.30 3.83 -7.51
CA LYS A 13 5.18 4.62 -8.03
C LYS A 13 5.03 5.92 -7.27
N SER A 14 4.62 6.95 -8.00
CA SER A 14 4.30 8.27 -7.47
C SER A 14 2.95 8.67 -8.04
N PHE A 15 1.99 8.91 -7.16
CA PHE A 15 0.63 9.27 -7.52
C PHE A 15 0.28 10.63 -6.91
N PHE A 16 -0.79 11.26 -7.41
CA PHE A 16 -1.35 12.49 -6.86
C PHE A 16 -0.30 13.61 -6.67
N LYS A 17 0.51 13.88 -7.71
CA LYS A 17 1.63 14.85 -7.66
C LYS A 17 2.65 14.53 -6.55
N GLY A 18 2.90 13.25 -6.32
CA GLY A 18 3.87 12.76 -5.34
C GLY A 18 3.40 12.79 -3.89
N LYS A 19 2.08 12.98 -3.65
CA LYS A 19 1.47 12.91 -2.32
C LYS A 19 1.26 11.48 -1.82
N LEU A 20 1.20 10.53 -2.75
CA LEU A 20 1.34 9.11 -2.45
C LEU A 20 2.58 8.59 -3.18
N ARG A 21 3.48 7.96 -2.44
CA ARG A 21 4.65 7.26 -2.99
C ARG A 21 4.70 5.86 -2.44
N SER A 22 5.01 4.90 -3.29
CA SER A 22 5.15 3.52 -2.88
C SER A 22 6.27 2.80 -3.64
N VAL A 23 6.79 1.77 -3.00
CA VAL A 23 7.81 0.89 -3.54
C VAL A 23 7.44 -0.56 -3.23
N GLY A 24 7.64 -1.46 -4.18
CA GLY A 24 7.34 -2.88 -3.98
C GLY A 24 8.05 -3.79 -4.98
N PRO A 25 8.33 -5.04 -4.60
CA PRO A 25 8.90 -6.01 -5.51
C PRO A 25 7.84 -6.54 -6.48
N ILE A 26 8.27 -6.77 -7.72
CA ILE A 26 7.55 -7.56 -8.71
C ILE A 26 8.12 -8.98 -8.66
N GLY A 27 7.23 -9.97 -8.47
CA GLY A 27 7.61 -11.38 -8.51
C GLY A 27 8.08 -11.82 -9.89
N ALA A 28 8.74 -12.97 -9.97
CA ALA A 28 9.16 -13.55 -11.26
C ALA A 28 7.97 -13.84 -12.20
N ASP A 29 6.77 -13.98 -11.64
CA ASP A 29 5.50 -14.12 -12.35
C ASP A 29 4.89 -12.78 -12.80
N GLY A 30 5.62 -11.67 -12.63
CA GLY A 30 5.15 -10.33 -13.00
C GLY A 30 4.14 -9.72 -12.01
N LEU A 31 3.74 -10.45 -10.98
CA LEU A 31 2.75 -9.99 -10.01
C LEU A 31 3.39 -9.19 -8.87
N LYS A 32 2.71 -8.12 -8.46
CA LYS A 32 3.03 -7.43 -7.21
C LYS A 32 2.60 -8.27 -6.02
N ARG A 33 3.48 -8.37 -5.02
CA ARG A 33 3.23 -9.09 -3.76
C ARG A 33 2.82 -8.15 -2.64
N TYR A 34 3.58 -7.08 -2.48
CA TYR A 34 3.29 -6.03 -1.52
C TYR A 34 3.84 -4.70 -2.00
N THR A 35 3.39 -3.63 -1.37
CA THR A 35 4.03 -2.31 -1.43
C THR A 35 4.20 -1.75 -0.02
N VAL A 36 5.26 -0.98 0.18
CA VAL A 36 5.36 -0.04 1.30
C VAL A 36 5.25 1.37 0.74
N GLY A 37 4.60 2.26 1.45
CA GLY A 37 4.42 3.61 0.96
C GLY A 37 4.04 4.61 2.03
N ILE A 38 3.88 5.85 1.59
CA ILE A 38 3.53 6.98 2.45
C ILE A 38 2.36 7.73 1.80
N PHE A 39 1.32 7.97 2.59
CA PHE A 39 0.28 8.96 2.34
C PHE A 39 0.68 10.28 3.00
N LEU A 40 0.74 11.37 2.23
CA LEU A 40 0.79 12.73 2.79
C LEU A 40 -0.64 13.23 3.10
N PRO A 41 -0.80 14.30 3.90
CA PRO A 41 -2.13 14.80 4.26
C PRO A 41 -2.99 15.13 3.04
N ARG A 42 -4.11 14.41 2.87
CA ARG A 42 -5.11 14.51 1.79
C ARG A 42 -6.09 13.32 1.84
N GLN A 43 -7.21 13.45 1.13
CA GLN A 43 -8.06 12.32 0.72
C GLN A 43 -7.63 11.70 -0.63
N TYR A 44 -7.52 10.38 -0.66
CA TYR A 44 -7.16 9.54 -1.82
C TYR A 44 -8.32 8.63 -2.18
N GLU A 45 -8.48 8.37 -3.48
CA GLU A 45 -9.42 7.38 -3.98
C GLU A 45 -8.72 6.45 -4.96
N PHE A 46 -8.95 5.14 -4.83
CA PHE A 46 -8.44 4.12 -5.73
C PHE A 46 -9.38 2.90 -5.77
N THR A 47 -9.07 1.97 -6.68
CA THR A 47 -9.73 0.66 -6.77
C THR A 47 -8.74 -0.40 -6.30
N ALA A 48 -9.16 -1.24 -5.36
CA ALA A 48 -8.34 -2.32 -4.84
C ALA A 48 -7.94 -3.31 -5.95
N ASP A 49 -6.77 -3.93 -5.79
CA ASP A 49 -6.33 -5.04 -6.66
C ASP A 49 -7.42 -6.11 -6.73
N THR A 50 -7.62 -6.74 -7.88
CA THR A 50 -8.70 -7.74 -8.06
C THR A 50 -8.55 -8.95 -7.14
N ARG A 51 -7.37 -9.19 -6.57
CA ARG A 51 -7.10 -10.24 -5.58
C ARG A 51 -7.47 -9.83 -4.15
N GLY A 52 -7.86 -8.58 -3.92
CA GLY A 52 -8.00 -7.97 -2.61
C GLY A 52 -6.67 -7.52 -2.02
N GLU A 53 -6.74 -6.74 -0.95
CA GLU A 53 -5.56 -6.20 -0.30
C GLU A 53 -5.72 -6.04 1.22
N THR A 54 -4.66 -6.36 1.95
CA THR A 54 -4.56 -6.02 3.37
C THR A 54 -3.66 -4.82 3.51
N ILE A 55 -4.19 -3.72 4.04
CA ILE A 55 -3.45 -2.50 4.34
C ILE A 55 -3.16 -2.49 5.83
N VAL A 56 -1.88 -2.44 6.18
CA VAL A 56 -1.38 -2.30 7.54
C VAL A 56 -0.80 -0.90 7.68
N ILE A 57 -1.18 -0.19 8.72
CA ILE A 57 -0.56 1.10 9.04
C ILE A 57 0.73 0.83 9.80
N VAL A 58 1.84 1.34 9.27
CA VAL A 58 3.17 1.16 9.84
C VAL A 58 3.51 2.32 10.78
N ASP A 59 3.12 3.54 10.41
CA ASP A 59 3.33 4.75 11.20
C ASP A 59 2.23 5.78 10.93
N GLY A 60 1.94 6.61 11.93
CA GLY A 60 0.87 7.62 11.90
C GLY A 60 -0.55 7.05 12.01
N THR A 61 -1.52 7.88 11.63
CA THR A 61 -2.95 7.58 11.66
C THR A 61 -3.62 7.95 10.34
N CYS A 62 -4.55 7.14 9.87
CA CYS A 62 -5.42 7.49 8.75
C CYS A 62 -6.80 6.85 8.88
N THR A 63 -7.77 7.36 8.13
CA THR A 63 -9.10 6.74 8.00
C THR A 63 -9.17 6.01 6.66
N ILE A 64 -9.53 4.73 6.66
CA ILE A 64 -9.76 3.93 5.45
C ILE A 64 -11.21 3.48 5.44
N ASN A 65 -11.97 3.84 4.40
CA ASN A 65 -13.40 3.51 4.26
C ASN A 65 -14.23 3.85 5.53
N GLY A 66 -13.90 4.96 6.19
CA GLY A 66 -14.57 5.42 7.41
C GLY A 66 -14.04 4.82 8.72
N GLN A 67 -13.14 3.84 8.67
CA GLN A 67 -12.51 3.27 9.86
C GLN A 67 -11.16 3.96 10.14
N VAL A 68 -11.00 4.50 11.35
CA VAL A 68 -9.73 5.05 11.81
C VAL A 68 -8.78 3.90 12.15
N LEU A 69 -7.57 3.94 11.58
CA LEU A 69 -6.50 2.98 11.80
C LEU A 69 -5.24 3.72 12.28
N LYS A 70 -4.59 3.15 13.29
CA LYS A 70 -3.32 3.60 13.87
C LYS A 70 -2.21 2.61 13.52
N ALA A 71 -0.96 3.02 13.74
CA ALA A 71 0.20 2.14 13.61
C ALA A 71 -0.01 0.76 14.28
N GLY A 72 0.25 -0.30 13.52
CA GLY A 72 0.03 -1.69 13.89
C GLY A 72 -1.34 -2.26 13.52
N GLU A 73 -2.35 -1.41 13.25
CA GLU A 73 -3.68 -1.86 12.85
C GLU A 73 -3.76 -2.14 11.35
N LYS A 74 -4.72 -2.99 10.97
CA LYS A 74 -4.91 -3.42 9.59
C LYS A 74 -6.37 -3.51 9.19
N ILE A 75 -6.61 -3.36 7.89
CA ILE A 75 -7.91 -3.57 7.25
C ILE A 75 -7.73 -4.44 6.01
N PHE A 76 -8.70 -5.30 5.76
CA PHE A 76 -8.81 -6.05 4.50
C PHE A 76 -9.85 -5.37 3.61
N ILE A 77 -9.49 -5.17 2.35
CA ILE A 77 -10.35 -4.64 1.30
C ILE A 77 -10.57 -5.72 0.25
N SER A 78 -11.82 -5.92 -0.15
CA SER A 78 -12.16 -6.91 -1.16
C SER A 78 -11.69 -6.49 -2.54
N GLY A 79 -11.42 -7.46 -3.41
CA GLY A 79 -10.87 -7.15 -4.73
C GLY A 79 -11.83 -6.36 -5.61
N GLY A 80 -11.31 -5.33 -6.28
CA GLY A 80 -12.11 -4.42 -7.13
C GLY A 80 -12.99 -3.43 -6.36
N GLU A 81 -12.94 -3.41 -5.03
CA GLU A 81 -13.67 -2.46 -4.21
C GLU A 81 -13.09 -1.03 -4.34
N LYS A 82 -13.94 -0.01 -4.24
CA LYS A 82 -13.48 1.39 -4.10
C LYS A 82 -12.90 1.57 -2.70
N VAL A 83 -11.73 2.21 -2.63
CA VAL A 83 -11.07 2.55 -1.38
C VAL A 83 -10.93 4.06 -1.28
N VAL A 84 -11.33 4.59 -0.14
CA VAL A 84 -11.14 5.99 0.24
C VAL A 84 -10.23 6.05 1.45
N ILE A 85 -9.10 6.74 1.31
CA ILE A 85 -8.14 6.97 2.40
C ILE A 85 -8.12 8.45 2.72
N GLU A 86 -8.29 8.81 3.98
CA GLU A 86 -8.13 10.16 4.50
C GLU A 86 -6.95 10.19 5.46
N ALA A 87 -5.88 10.85 5.03
CA ALA A 87 -4.73 11.14 5.88
C ALA A 87 -4.79 12.60 6.31
N THR A 88 -4.87 12.86 7.61
CA THR A 88 -4.77 14.23 8.19
C THR A 88 -3.32 14.58 8.53
N GLU A 89 -2.47 13.57 8.70
CA GLU A 89 -1.03 13.65 8.91
C GLU A 89 -0.28 12.76 7.91
N THR A 90 1.06 12.71 8.00
CA THR A 90 1.82 11.76 7.21
C THR A 90 1.61 10.35 7.76
N CYS A 91 1.25 9.39 6.92
CA CYS A 91 0.96 8.02 7.33
C CYS A 91 1.74 7.03 6.45
N ALA A 92 2.50 6.13 7.07
CA ALA A 92 3.21 5.06 6.37
C ALA A 92 2.40 3.77 6.41
N TYR A 93 2.43 3.00 5.33
CA TYR A 93 1.67 1.77 5.21
C TYR A 93 2.47 0.64 4.57
N PHE A 94 2.02 -0.58 4.82
CA PHE A 94 2.36 -1.80 4.11
C PHE A 94 1.07 -2.38 3.53
N CYS A 95 1.01 -2.57 2.22
CA CYS A 95 -0.14 -3.19 1.54
C CYS A 95 0.27 -4.54 0.97
N TRP A 96 -0.43 -5.62 1.35
CA TRP A 96 -0.25 -6.97 0.85
C TRP A 96 -1.38 -7.33 -0.12
N PHE A 97 -1.03 -7.70 -1.36
CA PHE A 97 -2.03 -8.12 -2.36
C PHE A 97 -2.37 -9.61 -2.24
N GLY A 98 -3.66 -9.94 -2.31
CA GLY A 98 -4.14 -11.33 -2.31
C GLY A 98 -4.05 -12.05 -0.97
N GLN A 99 -3.83 -11.33 0.14
CA GLN A 99 -3.88 -11.87 1.49
C GLN A 99 -4.95 -11.19 2.33
N ARG A 100 -5.50 -11.95 3.28
CA ARG A 100 -6.59 -11.58 4.19
C ARG A 100 -6.13 -11.74 5.63
#